data_AF-A0A2V8T7X7-F1
#
_entry.id   AF-A0A2V8T7X7-F1
#
_cell.length_a   1.000
_cell.length_b   1.000
_cell.length_c   1.000
_cell.angle_alpha   90.00
_cell.angle_beta   90.00
_cell.angle_gamma   90.00
#
_symmetry.space_group_name_H-M   'P 1'
#
loop_
_entity.id
_entity.type
_entity.pdbx_description
1 polymer ?
#
loop_
_entity_poly.entity_id
_entity_poly.type
_entity_poly.pdbx_seq_one_letter_code
_entity_poly.pdbx_strand_id
1 'polypeptide(L)'
;MAVLERTYKRYEGRLSPEWSRFLIIPRHAYLYVFRSKLFTAFFALSFLYPLLCSILIYLHHNSNILGIKGLNVQQLFPIDASFFKFYVVFQGITGFFLMMLVGPQQVSRDLTNNGLPLYLCRPFSRSEYVVGKMSIVII
;
A
#
# COMPACT_ATOMS: atom_id res chain seq x y z
N MET A 1 10.26 -29.10 29.05
CA MET A 1 11.65 -29.01 28.56
C MET A 1 12.32 -27.83 29.27
N ALA A 2 13.40 -28.07 30.01
CA ALA A 2 14.02 -27.06 30.88
C ALA A 2 14.78 -26.01 30.05
N VAL A 3 14.80 -24.75 30.50
CA VAL A 3 15.45 -23.63 29.80
C VAL A 3 16.96 -23.86 29.63
N LEU A 4 17.59 -24.66 30.51
CA LEU A 4 19.01 -25.04 30.44
C LEU A 4 19.38 -25.85 29.17
N GLU A 5 18.42 -26.56 28.58
CA GLU A 5 18.65 -27.42 27.40
C GLU A 5 18.60 -26.65 26.07
N ARG A 6 18.29 -25.34 26.10
CA ARG A 6 18.28 -24.50 24.89
C ARG A 6 19.68 -24.02 24.55
N THR A 7 20.48 -24.90 23.96
CA THR A 7 21.75 -24.50 23.32
C THR A 7 21.47 -23.68 22.06
N TYR A 8 22.37 -22.73 21.73
CA TYR A 8 22.30 -21.96 20.48
C TYR A 8 22.32 -22.91 19.29
N LYS A 9 21.25 -22.91 18.48
CA LYS A 9 21.20 -23.65 17.23
C LYS A 9 21.69 -22.77 16.10
N ARG A 10 22.61 -23.31 15.29
CA ARG A 10 23.06 -22.64 14.07
C ARG A 10 21.86 -22.49 13.12
N TYR A 11 21.79 -21.36 12.42
CA TYR A 11 20.78 -21.14 11.41
C TYR A 11 21.06 -22.04 10.20
N GLU A 12 20.15 -22.99 9.91
CA GLU A 12 20.25 -23.94 8.78
C GLU A 12 19.40 -23.53 7.56
N GLY A 13 18.66 -22.42 7.65
CA GLY A 13 17.81 -21.94 6.57
C GLY A 13 18.61 -21.36 5.39
N ARG A 14 17.96 -21.24 4.22
CA ARG A 14 18.53 -20.52 3.07
C ARG A 14 18.72 -19.04 3.41
N LEU A 15 19.92 -18.53 3.13
CA LEU A 15 20.22 -17.11 3.25
C LEU A 15 19.49 -16.31 2.15
N SER A 16 18.96 -15.15 2.50
CA SER A 16 18.43 -14.22 1.50
C SER A 16 19.57 -13.64 0.67
N PRO A 17 19.41 -13.55 -0.67
CA PRO A 17 20.44 -12.98 -1.51
C PRO A 17 20.54 -11.46 -1.24
N GLU A 18 21.75 -10.92 -1.42
CA GLU A 18 22.06 -9.53 -1.03
C GLU A 18 21.17 -8.52 -1.75
N TRP A 19 20.93 -8.73 -3.05
CA TRP A 19 20.10 -7.83 -3.87
C TRP A 19 18.63 -7.75 -3.44
N SER A 20 18.08 -8.75 -2.74
CA SER A 20 16.68 -8.74 -2.29
C SER A 20 16.53 -8.53 -0.78
N ARG A 21 17.65 -8.46 -0.05
CA ARG A 21 17.64 -8.39 1.42
C ARG A 21 16.87 -7.16 1.93
N PHE A 22 16.95 -6.03 1.23
CA PHE A 22 16.23 -4.81 1.60
C PHE A 22 14.70 -4.97 1.54
N LEU A 23 14.17 -5.88 0.71
CA LEU A 23 12.73 -6.13 0.56
C LEU A 23 12.10 -6.78 1.80
N ILE A 24 12.90 -7.24 2.76
CA ILE A 24 12.37 -7.80 4.00
C ILE A 24 11.66 -6.74 4.84
N ILE A 25 12.15 -5.49 4.82
CA ILE A 25 11.57 -4.36 5.54
C ILE A 25 10.16 -4.03 5.00
N PRO A 26 9.97 -3.73 3.70
CA PRO A 26 8.65 -3.43 3.17
C PRO A 26 7.69 -4.61 3.29
N ARG A 27 8.17 -5.85 3.09
CA ARG A 27 7.34 -7.05 3.28
C ARG A 27 6.68 -7.09 4.67
N HIS A 28 7.47 -6.89 5.72
CA HIS A 28 6.92 -6.88 7.08
C HIS A 28 6.13 -5.62 7.40
N ALA A 29 6.51 -4.47 6.83
CA ALA A 29 5.77 -3.23 6.99
C ALA A 29 4.35 -3.33 6.42
N TYR A 30 4.17 -3.82 5.19
CA TYR A 30 2.84 -4.03 4.60
C TYR A 30 2.02 -5.04 5.39
N LEU A 31 2.60 -6.18 5.77
CA LEU A 31 1.91 -7.16 6.59
C LEU A 31 1.38 -6.56 7.90
N TYR A 32 2.15 -5.67 8.53
CA TYR A 32 1.73 -4.99 9.75
C TYR A 32 0.62 -3.98 9.49
N VAL A 33 0.74 -3.17 8.43
CA VAL A 33 -0.24 -2.14 8.06
C VAL A 33 -1.59 -2.78 7.71
N PHE A 34 -1.59 -3.81 6.86
CA PHE A 34 -2.80 -4.55 6.46
C PHE A 34 -3.36 -5.49 7.54
N ARG A 35 -2.67 -5.64 8.68
CA ARG A 35 -3.22 -6.34 9.85
C ARG A 35 -4.37 -5.58 10.50
N SER A 36 -4.42 -4.26 10.34
CA SER A 36 -5.50 -3.43 10.87
C SER A 36 -6.73 -3.51 9.98
N LYS A 37 -7.84 -4.02 10.50
CA LYS A 37 -9.12 -4.10 9.77
C LYS A 37 -9.61 -2.73 9.30
N LEU A 38 -9.40 -1.69 10.11
CA LEU A 38 -9.80 -0.31 9.77
C LEU A 38 -9.01 0.22 8.58
N PHE A 39 -7.69 0.02 8.59
CA PHE A 39 -6.85 0.45 7.47
C PHE A 39 -7.21 -0.31 6.19
N THR A 40 -7.33 -1.64 6.27
CA THR A 40 -7.69 -2.48 5.12
C THR A 40 -9.06 -2.13 4.56
N ALA A 41 -10.05 -1.84 5.42
CA ALA A 41 -11.37 -1.39 5.00
C ALA A 41 -11.32 -0.02 4.31
N PHE A 42 -10.59 0.94 4.87
CA PHE A 42 -10.42 2.27 4.28
C PHE A 42 -9.67 2.22 2.94
N PHE A 43 -8.63 1.40 2.86
CA PHE A 43 -7.90 1.11 1.62
C PHE A 43 -8.82 0.46 0.57
N ALA A 44 -9.65 -0.52 0.95
CA ALA A 44 -10.61 -1.11 0.02
C ALA A 44 -11.66 -0.09 -0.45
N LEU A 45 -12.12 0.78 0.46
CA LEU A 45 -13.11 1.81 0.15
C LEU A 45 -12.56 2.88 -0.80
N SER A 46 -11.25 3.19 -0.77
CA SER A 46 -10.65 4.16 -1.70
C SER A 46 -10.74 3.69 -3.16
N PHE A 47 -10.80 2.39 -3.42
CA PHE A 47 -11.01 1.83 -4.77
C PHE A 47 -12.46 1.84 -5.24
N LEU A 48 -13.42 2.06 -4.34
CA LEU A 48 -14.84 2.10 -4.71
C LEU A 48 -15.12 3.20 -5.73
N TYR A 49 -14.54 4.39 -5.51
CA TYR A 49 -14.75 5.53 -6.40
C TYR A 49 -14.15 5.33 -7.80
N PRO A 50 -12.87 4.90 -7.98
CA PRO A 50 -12.34 4.53 -9.29
C PRO A 50 -13.12 3.43 -10.00
N LEU A 51 -13.62 2.44 -9.24
CA LEU A 51 -14.43 1.37 -9.79
C LEU A 51 -15.74 1.92 -10.37
N LEU A 52 -16.44 2.80 -9.64
CA LEU A 52 -17.63 3.49 -10.14
C LEU A 52 -17.32 4.34 -11.38
N CYS A 53 -16.24 5.12 -11.37
CA CYS A 53 -15.82 5.89 -12.54
C CYS A 53 -15.54 5.00 -13.75
N SER A 54 -14.87 3.85 -13.56
CA SER A 54 -14.61 2.88 -14.63
C SER A 54 -15.90 2.31 -15.23
N ILE A 55 -16.87 1.94 -14.37
CA ILE A 55 -18.20 1.50 -14.82
C ILE A 55 -18.91 2.60 -15.61
N LEU A 56 -18.89 3.85 -15.14
CA LEU A 56 -19.52 4.98 -15.82
C LEU A 56 -18.90 5.23 -17.20
N ILE A 57 -17.57 5.18 -17.31
CA ILE A 57 -16.86 5.31 -18.60
C ILE A 57 -17.27 4.19 -19.55
N TYR A 58 -17.32 2.94 -19.05
CA TYR A 58 -17.73 1.79 -19.84
C TYR A 58 -19.16 1.91 -20.37
N LEU A 59 -20.12 2.28 -19.50
CA LEU A 59 -21.52 2.47 -19.87
C LEU A 59 -21.72 3.62 -20.86
N HIS A 60 -20.97 4.72 -20.69
CA HIS A 60 -21.03 5.86 -21.60
C HIS A 60 -20.58 5.49 -23.02
N HIS A 61 -19.56 4.63 -23.15
CA HIS A 61 -19.04 4.22 -24.46
C HIS A 61 -19.86 3.07 -25.10
N ASN A 62 -20.45 2.19 -24.28
CA ASN A 62 -21.24 1.06 -24.77
C ASN A 62 -22.74 1.37 -24.83
N SER A 63 -23.12 2.26 -25.76
CA SER A 63 -24.51 2.69 -25.98
C SER A 63 -25.46 1.56 -26.41
N ASN A 64 -24.93 0.45 -26.95
CA ASN A 64 -25.70 -0.73 -27.36
C ASN A 64 -26.25 -1.54 -26.18
N ILE A 65 -25.54 -1.58 -25.03
CA ILE A 65 -25.99 -2.33 -23.84
C ILE A 65 -27.22 -1.70 -23.20
N LEU A 66 -27.37 -0.37 -23.32
CA LEU A 66 -28.39 0.35 -22.57
C LEU A 66 -29.80 0.15 -23.09
N GLY A 67 -30.03 -0.34 -24.33
CA GLY A 67 -31.27 -0.93 -24.88
C GLY A 67 -32.60 -0.15 -24.73
N ILE A 68 -32.59 0.91 -23.95
CA ILE A 68 -33.70 1.72 -23.47
C ILE A 68 -33.53 3.01 -24.24
N LYS A 69 -34.21 3.08 -25.39
CA LYS A 69 -34.22 4.14 -26.40
C LYS A 69 -34.50 5.58 -25.89
N GLY A 70 -34.57 5.82 -24.58
CA GLY A 70 -34.96 7.12 -24.00
C GLY A 70 -33.95 7.76 -23.05
N LEU A 71 -32.94 7.04 -22.55
CA LEU A 71 -31.93 7.64 -21.66
C LEU A 71 -30.69 8.00 -22.47
N ASN A 72 -30.59 9.25 -22.89
CA ASN A 72 -29.39 9.80 -23.50
C ASN A 72 -28.30 9.95 -22.43
N VAL A 73 -27.62 8.86 -22.09
CA VAL A 73 -26.58 8.80 -21.03
C VAL A 73 -25.46 9.82 -21.28
N GLN A 74 -25.22 10.16 -22.56
CA GLN A 74 -24.27 11.18 -22.99
C GLN A 74 -24.64 12.59 -22.48
N GLN A 75 -25.92 12.89 -22.29
CA GLN A 75 -26.38 14.18 -21.73
C GLN A 75 -26.40 14.20 -20.19
N LEU A 76 -26.57 13.05 -19.54
CA LEU A 76 -26.63 12.97 -18.08
C LEU A 76 -25.24 13.02 -17.43
N PHE A 77 -24.22 12.46 -18.08
CA PHE A 77 -22.84 12.45 -17.56
C PHE A 77 -21.82 12.66 -18.68
N PRO A 78 -21.54 13.91 -19.09
CA PRO A 78 -20.48 14.18 -20.05
C PRO A 78 -19.11 13.85 -19.44
N ILE A 79 -18.36 12.99 -20.12
CA ILE A 79 -16.97 12.66 -19.72
C ILE A 79 -16.05 13.79 -20.22
N ASP A 80 -16.01 14.87 -19.45
CA ASP A 80 -15.22 16.07 -19.73
C ASP A 80 -13.99 16.20 -18.81
N ALA A 81 -13.18 17.23 -19.03
CA ALA A 81 -12.05 17.58 -18.16
C ALA A 81 -12.45 17.76 -16.68
N SER A 82 -13.67 18.26 -16.41
CA SER A 82 -14.20 18.41 -15.06
C SER A 82 -14.39 17.07 -14.34
N PHE A 83 -14.80 16.02 -15.07
CA PHE A 83 -14.94 14.66 -14.54
C PHE A 83 -13.57 14.13 -14.09
N PHE A 84 -12.55 14.23 -14.95
CA PHE A 84 -11.20 13.79 -14.61
C PHE A 84 -10.57 14.62 -13.49
N LYS A 85 -10.82 15.93 -13.45
CA LYS A 85 -10.37 16.79 -12.35
C LYS A 85 -10.96 16.32 -11.02
N PHE A 86 -12.26 16.09 -10.96
CA PHE A 86 -12.92 15.63 -9.74
C PHE A 86 -12.40 14.24 -9.34
N TYR A 87 -12.17 13.35 -10.31
CA TYR A 87 -11.55 12.05 -10.07
C TYR A 87 -10.17 12.15 -9.43
N VAL A 88 -9.27 12.95 -10.01
CA VAL A 88 -7.91 13.14 -9.49
C VAL A 88 -7.92 13.77 -8.11
N VAL A 89 -8.79 14.77 -7.87
CA VAL A 89 -8.89 15.44 -6.56
C VAL A 89 -9.39 14.46 -5.51
N PHE A 90 -10.45 13.70 -5.79
CA PHE A 90 -10.99 12.72 -4.84
C PHE A 90 -9.94 11.65 -4.51
N GLN A 91 -9.31 11.06 -5.54
CA GLN A 91 -8.24 10.08 -5.34
C GLN A 91 -7.06 10.65 -4.56
N GLY A 92 -6.63 11.88 -4.89
CA GLY A 92 -5.54 12.57 -4.20
C GLY A 92 -5.84 12.77 -2.72
N ILE A 93 -7.06 13.21 -2.37
CA ILE A 93 -7.49 13.36 -0.97
C ILE A 93 -7.46 12.01 -0.24
N THR A 94 -8.04 10.96 -0.83
CA THR A 94 -8.03 9.63 -0.20
C THR A 94 -6.63 9.06 -0.04
N GLY A 95 -5.75 9.24 -1.02
CA GLY A 95 -4.34 8.84 -0.97
C GLY A 95 -3.56 9.62 0.08
N PHE A 96 -3.84 10.92 0.23
CA PHE A 96 -3.24 11.74 1.29
C PHE A 96 -3.59 11.20 2.68
N PHE A 97 -4.86 10.88 2.94
CA PHE A 97 -5.26 10.29 4.23
C PHE A 97 -4.61 8.92 4.48
N LEU A 98 -4.53 8.06 3.46
CA LEU A 98 -3.81 6.78 3.57
C LEU A 98 -2.34 6.99 3.96
N MET A 99 -1.65 7.90 3.28
CA MET A 99 -0.25 8.22 3.55
C MET A 99 -0.05 8.87 4.92
N MET A 100 -0.97 9.74 5.34
CA MET A 100 -0.95 10.37 6.67
C MET A 100 -1.03 9.34 7.80
N LEU A 101 -1.80 8.26 7.61
CA LEU A 101 -1.93 7.19 8.61
C LEU A 101 -0.69 6.29 8.69
N VAL A 102 -0.07 5.98 7.55
CA VAL A 102 1.04 5.02 7.45
C VAL A 102 2.40 5.68 7.64
N GLY A 103 2.62 6.84 7.03
CA GLY A 103 3.92 7.51 6.94
C GLY A 103 4.62 7.73 8.28
N PRO A 104 3.97 8.38 9.27
CA PRO A 104 4.60 8.64 10.57
C PRO A 104 5.03 7.37 11.32
N GLN A 105 4.27 6.27 11.16
CA GLN A 105 4.54 5.01 11.85
C GLN A 105 5.78 4.29 11.31
N GLN A 106 6.21 4.59 10.08
CA GLN A 106 7.36 3.93 9.47
C GLN A 106 8.69 4.36 10.09
N VAL A 107 8.79 5.62 10.53
CA VAL A 107 10.01 6.20 11.11
C VAL A 107 9.92 6.23 12.64
N SER A 108 8.78 6.65 13.19
CA SER A 108 8.63 6.83 14.64
C SER A 108 8.86 5.56 15.44
N ARG A 109 8.33 4.41 14.98
CA ARG A 109 8.47 3.13 15.69
C ARG A 109 9.90 2.64 15.82
N ASP A 110 10.72 2.87 14.80
CA ASP A 110 12.13 2.46 14.83
C ASP A 110 12.93 3.36 15.77
N LEU A 111 12.56 4.65 15.86
CA LEU A 111 13.20 5.61 16.74
C LEU A 111 12.80 5.41 18.21
N THR A 112 11.51 5.20 18.50
CA THR A 112 11.02 5.01 19.88
C THR A 112 11.52 3.71 20.50
N ASN A 113 11.69 2.66 19.69
CA ASN A 113 12.07 1.33 20.17
C ASN A 113 13.58 1.06 20.04
N ASN A 114 14.39 2.06 19.65
CA ASN A 114 15.81 1.87 19.32
C ASN A 114 16.04 0.66 18.40
N GLY A 115 15.28 0.58 17.30
CA GLY A 115 15.29 -0.56 16.38
C GLY A 115 16.53 -0.61 15.49
N LEU A 116 17.19 0.52 15.25
CA LEU A 116 18.34 0.65 14.36
C LEU A 116 19.49 -0.33 14.66
N PRO A 117 19.97 -0.47 15.92
CA PRO A 117 20.95 -1.49 16.27
C PRO A 117 20.53 -2.92 15.88
N LEU A 118 19.26 -3.28 16.06
CA LEU A 118 18.77 -4.63 15.72
C LEU A 118 18.85 -4.93 14.23
N TYR A 119 18.67 -3.91 13.37
CA TYR A 119 18.87 -4.04 11.93
C TYR A 119 20.35 -4.14 11.57
N LEU A 120 21.19 -3.27 12.14
CA LEU A 120 22.62 -3.16 11.79
C LEU A 120 23.51 -4.24 12.42
N CYS A 121 23.04 -4.97 13.43
CA CYS A 121 23.74 -6.15 13.96
C CYS A 121 23.62 -7.39 13.05
N ARG A 122 22.76 -7.33 12.03
CA ARG A 122 22.65 -8.37 10.98
C ARG A 122 23.54 -7.98 9.80
N PRO A 123 23.83 -8.89 8.85
CA PRO A 123 24.49 -8.51 7.59
C PRO A 123 23.55 -7.60 6.78
N PHE A 124 23.47 -6.33 7.16
CA PHE A 124 22.54 -5.35 6.61
C PHE A 124 23.18 -3.97 6.72
N SER A 125 23.34 -3.31 5.59
CA SER A 125 24.00 -2.01 5.48
C SER A 125 23.04 -0.86 5.75
N ARG A 126 23.60 0.32 6.05
CA ARG A 126 22.81 1.55 6.28
C ARG A 126 22.07 1.99 5.02
N SER A 127 22.65 1.81 3.84
CA SER A 127 22.01 2.13 2.56
C SER A 127 20.84 1.20 2.28
N GLU A 128 20.98 -0.10 2.51
CA GLU A 128 19.88 -1.07 2.38
C GLU A 128 18.72 -0.74 3.32
N TYR A 129 19.00 -0.21 4.52
CA TYR A 129 17.95 0.26 5.44
C TYR A 129 17.17 1.44 4.86
N VAL A 130 17.88 2.47 4.38
CA VAL A 130 17.25 3.65 3.80
C VAL A 130 16.44 3.28 2.57
N VAL A 131 17.00 2.48 1.65
CA VAL A 131 16.30 1.99 0.45
C VAL A 131 15.09 1.14 0.84
N GLY A 132 15.24 0.25 1.83
CA GLY A 132 14.15 -0.55 2.36
C GLY A 132 13.00 0.29 2.92
N LYS A 133 13.30 1.36 3.66
CA LYS A 133 12.28 2.28 4.19
C LYS A 133 11.64 3.15 3.11
N MET A 134 12.42 3.66 2.15
CA MET A 134 11.90 4.44 1.02
C MET A 134 11.00 3.59 0.13
N SER A 135 11.33 2.30 -0.05
CA SER A 135 10.54 1.39 -0.87
C SER A 135 9.10 1.21 -0.37
N ILE A 136 8.84 1.39 0.93
CA ILE A 136 7.49 1.32 1.52
C ILE A 136 6.55 2.40 0.98
N VAL A 137 7.10 3.55 0.60
CA VAL A 137 6.32 4.70 0.10
C VAL A 137 6.23 4.66 -1.42
N ILE A 138 7.26 4.11 -2.08
CA ILE A 138 7.36 4.06 -3.55
C ILE A 138 6.52 2.92 -4.14
N ILE A 139 6.45 1.78 -3.44
CA ILE A 139 5.74 0.56 -3.86
C ILE A 139 4.33 0.54 -3.26
#